data_AF-A0A811VCW5-F1
#
_entry.id   AF-A0A811VCW5-F1
#
_cell.length_a   1.000
_cell.length_b   1.000
_cell.length_c   1.000
_cell.angle_alpha   90.00
_cell.angle_beta   90.00
_cell.angle_gamma   90.00
#
_symmetry.space_group_name_H-M   'P 1'
#
loop_
_entity.id
_entity.type
_entity.pdbx_description
1 polymer ?
#
loop_
_entity_poly.entity_id
_entity_poly.type
_entity_poly.pdbx_seq_one_letter_code
_entity_poly.pdbx_strand_id
1 'polypeptide(L)'
;MDPMKVEVKKIDELFRLDGYLKPFEREIRRRHGVLREWISKIDQLEGGMDTFSQGYKHYGLHFQQDNSVIAREWAPGAQQVYLTGDFSK
;
A
#
# COMPACT_ATOMS: atom_id res chain seq x y z
N MET A 1 9.03 11.10 -16.18
CA MET A 1 9.85 11.93 -15.28
C MET A 1 11.30 11.50 -15.43
N ASP A 2 12.24 12.44 -15.57
CA ASP A 2 13.67 12.10 -15.57
C ASP A 2 14.11 11.71 -14.15
N PRO A 3 14.59 10.47 -13.90
CA PRO A 3 15.00 10.03 -12.57
C PRO A 3 16.05 10.91 -11.93
N MET A 4 16.93 11.54 -12.72
CA MET A 4 17.99 12.39 -12.17
C MET A 4 17.47 13.67 -11.52
N LYS A 5 16.22 14.06 -11.78
CA LYS A 5 15.54 15.20 -11.14
C LYS A 5 14.86 14.83 -9.82
N VAL A 6 14.77 13.54 -9.48
CA VAL A 6 14.18 13.09 -8.22
C VAL A 6 15.17 13.34 -7.09
N GLU A 7 14.79 14.17 -6.13
CA GLU A 7 15.56 14.39 -4.91
C GLU A 7 15.52 13.12 -4.03
N VAL A 8 16.70 12.63 -3.64
CA VAL A 8 16.86 11.52 -2.71
C VAL A 8 17.70 12.03 -1.54
N LYS A 9 17.09 12.12 -0.35
CA LYS A 9 17.79 12.57 0.85
C LYS A 9 18.99 11.66 1.13
N LYS A 10 20.16 12.24 1.43
CA LYS A 10 21.38 11.55 1.85
C LYS A 10 21.92 10.52 0.85
N ILE A 11 21.67 10.70 -0.46
CA ILE A 11 22.17 9.77 -1.48
C ILE A 11 23.71 9.71 -1.54
N ASP A 12 24.40 10.82 -1.22
CA ASP A 12 25.86 10.83 -1.17
C ASP A 12 26.40 10.05 0.04
N GLU A 13 25.68 10.04 1.17
CA GLU A 13 26.02 9.18 2.32
C GLU A 13 25.93 7.71 1.94
N LEU A 14 24.91 7.32 1.15
CA LEU A 14 24.75 5.96 0.63
C LEU A 14 25.96 5.55 -0.23
N PHE A 15 26.41 6.41 -1.14
CA PHE A 15 27.58 6.12 -1.98
C PHE A 15 28.90 6.14 -1.21
N ARG A 16 28.99 6.91 -0.12
CA ARG A 16 30.15 6.85 0.78
C ARG A 16 30.20 5.54 1.56
N LEU A 17 29.04 5.01 1.97
CA LEU A 17 28.94 3.72 2.64
C LEU A 17 29.23 2.55 1.69
N ASP A 18 28.72 2.63 0.46
CA ASP A 18 28.97 1.65 -0.59
C ASP A 18 29.13 2.33 -1.97
N GLY A 19 30.37 2.46 -2.41
CA GLY A 19 30.72 3.07 -3.69
C GLY A 19 30.25 2.28 -4.91
N TYR A 20 30.02 0.97 -4.78
CA TYR A 20 29.54 0.13 -5.89
C TYR A 20 28.12 0.48 -6.33
N LEU A 21 27.38 1.24 -5.52
CA LEU A 21 26.03 1.71 -5.84
C LEU A 21 26.01 2.93 -6.78
N LYS A 22 27.11 3.68 -6.91
CA LYS A 22 27.16 4.92 -7.70
C LYS A 22 26.78 4.74 -9.18
N PRO A 23 27.25 3.69 -9.89
CA PRO A 23 26.84 3.43 -11.27
C PRO A 23 25.31 3.21 -11.43
N PHE A 24 24.60 2.89 -10.35
CA PHE A 24 23.16 2.61 -10.34
C PHE A 24 22.31 3.78 -9.84
N GLU A 25 22.90 4.97 -9.64
CA GLU A 25 22.21 6.15 -9.11
C GLU A 25 20.88 6.45 -9.81
N ARG A 26 20.87 6.38 -11.15
CA ARG A 26 19.66 6.64 -11.95
C ARG A 26 18.51 5.72 -11.55
N GLU A 27 18.80 4.43 -11.32
CA GLU A 27 17.78 3.44 -10.93
C GLU A 27 17.35 3.65 -9.47
N ILE A 28 18.29 3.96 -8.56
CA ILE A 28 17.99 4.28 -7.17
C ILE A 28 17.02 5.46 -7.10
N ARG A 29 17.31 6.55 -7.83
CA ARG A 29 16.43 7.72 -7.89
C ARG A 29 15.08 7.41 -8.52
N ARG A 30 15.03 6.60 -9.58
CA ARG A 30 13.77 6.16 -10.20
C ARG A 30 12.89 5.41 -9.20
N ARG A 31 13.46 4.44 -8.47
CA ARG A 31 12.74 3.67 -7.43
C ARG A 31 12.25 4.57 -6.31
N HIS A 32 13.08 5.52 -5.87
CA HIS A 32 12.67 6.49 -4.85
C HIS A 32 11.49 7.35 -5.31
N GLY A 33 11.51 7.81 -6.56
CA GLY A 33 10.39 8.57 -7.15
C GLY A 33 9.08 7.77 -7.14
N VAL A 34 9.12 6.50 -7.57
CA VAL A 34 7.96 5.60 -7.54
C VAL A 34 7.45 5.39 -6.11
N LEU A 35 8.36 5.16 -5.15
CA LEU A 35 7.99 5.02 -3.75
C LEU A 35 7.27 6.28 -3.22
N ARG A 36 7.83 7.46 -3.49
CA ARG A 36 7.25 8.75 -3.07
C ARG A 36 5.88 8.99 -3.68
N GLU A 37 5.70 8.63 -4.95
CA GLU A 37 4.40 8.69 -5.61
C GLU A 37 3.36 7.80 -4.93
N TRP A 38 3.71 6.55 -4.63
CA TRP A 38 2.80 5.63 -3.94
C TRP A 38 2.47 6.05 -2.51
N ILE A 39 3.46 6.52 -1.74
CA ILE A 39 3.22 7.09 -0.41
C ILE A 39 2.24 8.26 -0.52
N SER A 40 2.46 9.19 -1.46
CA SER A 40 1.55 10.31 -1.68
C SER A 40 0.13 9.86 -2.05
N LYS A 41 -0.02 8.81 -2.85
CA LYS A 41 -1.34 8.24 -3.19
C LYS A 41 -2.03 7.64 -1.97
N ILE A 42 -1.30 6.87 -1.15
CA ILE A 42 -1.84 6.29 0.09
C ILE A 42 -2.25 7.41 1.07
N ASP A 43 -1.41 8.43 1.22
CA ASP A 43 -1.72 9.57 2.10
C ASP A 43 -3.00 10.32 1.64
N GLN A 44 -3.16 10.52 0.32
CA GLN A 44 -4.31 11.23 -0.25
C GLN A 44 -5.60 10.41 -0.29
N LEU A 45 -5.52 9.12 -0.60
CA LEU A 45 -6.68 8.27 -0.85
C LEU A 45 -7.15 7.52 0.40
N GLU A 46 -6.22 7.16 1.28
CA GLU A 46 -6.48 6.25 2.40
C GLU A 46 -6.27 6.92 3.77
N GLY A 47 -5.89 8.21 3.79
CA GLY A 47 -5.63 8.94 5.02
C GLY A 47 -4.33 8.52 5.72
N GLY A 48 -3.36 8.04 4.97
CA GLY A 48 -2.01 7.70 5.45
C GLY A 48 -1.77 6.23 5.70
N MET A 49 -0.48 5.88 5.87
CA MET A 49 -0.03 4.49 6.00
C MET A 49 -0.64 3.77 7.22
N ASP A 50 -0.83 4.47 8.35
CA ASP A 50 -1.43 3.87 9.55
C ASP A 50 -2.85 3.40 9.26
N THR A 51 -3.69 4.28 8.72
CA THR A 51 -5.07 3.98 8.32
C THR A 51 -5.12 2.87 7.27
N PHE A 52 -4.32 2.98 6.21
CA PHE A 52 -4.28 2.00 5.12
C PHE A 52 -3.91 0.60 5.60
N SER A 53 -2.94 0.48 6.50
CA SER A 53 -2.48 -0.80 7.04
C SER A 53 -3.51 -1.52 7.93
N GLN A 54 -4.55 -0.81 8.37
CA GLN A 54 -5.60 -1.33 9.24
C GLN A 54 -6.81 -1.86 8.47
N GLY A 55 -6.62 -2.28 7.21
CA GLY A 55 -7.69 -2.81 6.36
C GLY A 55 -8.50 -3.96 6.97
N TYR A 56 -7.94 -4.72 7.91
CA TYR A 56 -8.64 -5.78 8.67
C TYR A 56 -9.81 -5.24 9.52
N LYS A 57 -9.84 -3.94 9.83
CA LYS A 57 -10.98 -3.28 10.51
C LYS A 57 -12.14 -2.98 9.55
N HIS A 58 -11.90 -3.05 8.25
CA HIS A 58 -12.88 -2.75 7.22
C HIS A 58 -13.31 -4.01 6.45
N TYR A 59 -12.35 -4.82 6.00
CA TYR A 59 -12.59 -6.07 5.28
C TYR A 59 -12.80 -7.26 6.22
N GLY A 60 -13.40 -8.34 5.73
CA GLY A 60 -13.74 -9.52 6.50
C GLY A 60 -15.13 -9.45 7.16
N LEU A 61 -15.32 -10.24 8.22
CA LEU A 61 -16.57 -10.35 8.97
C LEU A 61 -16.53 -9.48 10.24
N HIS A 62 -17.50 -8.58 10.38
CA HIS A 62 -17.61 -7.65 11.50
C HIS A 62 -19.02 -7.68 12.11
N PHE A 63 -19.11 -8.09 13.36
CA PHE A 63 -20.35 -8.14 14.14
C PHE A 63 -20.64 -6.78 14.77
N GLN A 64 -21.85 -6.25 14.55
CA GLN A 64 -22.28 -4.94 15.03
C GLN A 64 -23.01 -5.06 16.37
N GLN A 65 -23.18 -3.92 17.05
CA GLN A 65 -23.87 -3.86 18.35
C GLN A 65 -25.36 -4.22 18.26
N ASP A 66 -25.98 -4.04 17.09
CA ASP A 66 -27.36 -4.43 16.81
C ASP A 66 -27.52 -5.90 16.36
N ASN A 67 -26.45 -6.69 16.48
CA ASN A 67 -26.32 -8.08 16.02
C ASN A 67 -26.34 -8.26 14.49
N SER A 68 -26.31 -7.20 13.69
CA SER A 68 -26.06 -7.34 12.24
C SER A 68 -24.61 -7.77 11.98
N VAL A 69 -24.38 -8.43 10.83
CA VAL A 69 -23.06 -8.86 10.39
C VAL A 69 -22.72 -8.17 9.08
N ILE A 70 -21.59 -7.46 9.06
CA ILE A 70 -21.04 -6.91 7.83
C ILE A 70 -19.96 -7.86 7.31
N ALA A 71 -20.15 -8.34 6.09
CA ALA A 71 -19.15 -9.10 5.34
C ALA A 71 -18.64 -8.25 4.17
N ARG A 72 -17.33 -7.97 4.12
CA ARG A 72 -16.70 -7.24 3.01
C ARG A 72 -15.55 -8.03 2.44
N GLU A 73 -15.61 -8.27 1.14
CA GLU A 73 -14.53 -8.92 0.39
C GLU A 73 -14.22 -8.17 -0.89
N TRP A 74 -12.96 -8.24 -1.31
CA TRP A 74 -12.54 -7.68 -2.59
C TRP A 74 -12.60 -8.75 -3.68
N ALA A 75 -13.71 -8.76 -4.44
CA ALA A 75 -13.93 -9.70 -5.52
C ALA A 75 -14.48 -9.00 -6.78
N PRO A 76 -13.73 -8.06 -7.40
CA PRO A 76 -14.21 -7.24 -8.50
C PRO A 76 -14.58 -8.03 -9.77
N GLY A 77 -14.05 -9.25 -9.92
CA GLY A 77 -14.39 -10.15 -11.03
C GLY A 77 -15.54 -11.12 -10.74
N ALA A 78 -16.15 -11.09 -9.55
CA ALA A 78 -17.22 -11.99 -9.20
C ALA A 78 -18.54 -11.56 -9.84
N GLN A 79 -19.26 -12.50 -10.46
CA GLN A 79 -20.63 -12.26 -10.93
C GLN A 79 -21.61 -12.25 -9.75
N GLN A 80 -21.36 -13.10 -8.76
CA GLN A 80 -22.19 -13.26 -7.57
C GLN A 80 -21.28 -13.57 -6.37
N VAL A 81 -21.67 -13.08 -5.20
CA VAL A 81 -20.97 -13.31 -3.94
C VAL A 81 -21.97 -13.88 -2.94
N TYR A 82 -21.58 -14.96 -2.28
CA TYR A 82 -22.38 -15.67 -1.30
C TYR A 82 -21.58 -15.86 -0.02
N LEU A 83 -22.26 -15.85 1.13
CA LEU A 83 -21.70 -16.16 2.44
C LEU A 83 -22.32 -17.46 2.93
N THR A 84 -21.50 -18.47 3.23
CA THR A 84 -21.94 -19.83 3.63
C THR A 84 -21.04 -20.40 4.73
N GLY A 85 -21.56 -21.33 5.52
CA GLY A 85 -20.84 -22.03 6.58
C GLY A 85 -21.78 -22.87 7.45
N ASP A 86 -21.31 -23.34 8.61
CA ASP A 86 -22.12 -24.15 9.53
C ASP A 86 -23.43 -23.46 9.98
N PHE A 87 -23.49 -22.14 9.88
CA PHE A 87 -24.64 -21.30 10.21
C PHE A 87 -25.75 -21.28 9.15
N SER A 88 -25.51 -21.80 7.93
CA SER A 88 -26.41 -21.68 6.78
C SER A 88 -26.96 -23.03 6.30
N LYS A 89 -27.41 -23.88 7.24
CA LYS A 89 -28.09 -25.15 6.91
C LYS A 89 -29.52 -24.93 6.43
#